data_AF-A0A4V5N2Z7-F1
#
_entry.id   AF-A0A4V5N2Z7-F1
#
_cell.length_a   1.000
_cell.length_b   1.000
_cell.length_c   1.000
_cell.angle_alpha   90.00
_cell.angle_beta   90.00
_cell.angle_gamma   90.00
#
_symmetry.space_group_name_H-M   'P 1'
#
loop_
_entity.id
_entity.type
_entity.pdbx_description
1 polymer ?
#
loop_
_entity_poly.entity_id
_entity_poly.type
_entity_poly.pdbx_seq_one_letter_code
_entity_poly.pdbx_strand_id
1 'polypeptide(L)'
;MAETTADWEQVLNDADDETVALLIKLSLEDLNTLAEQQAGTADGPPPDQVIVREQWATMLRLYSGRRGLATPPSSQPPVECSVCNEVRPVDDSYQAPCGHWYCDGCLNDLFHAATTDESLYPPRCCRQRMPYDDLASHLFTRARLAFEGKREELDDQSRVYCRDPTCSTYIARAHRADDVAVCPKCETEVCVNCKNEPHSGVCTEQEAIQVTLGLAAEEVVAAALTSVTSAAQLGKPATVRNGTKTAC
;
A
#
# COMPACT_ATOMS: atom_id res chain seq x y z
N MET A 1 16.61 24.58 -25.79
CA MET A 1 16.79 25.68 -24.82
C MET A 1 16.06 25.23 -23.57
N ALA A 2 16.80 24.87 -22.52
CA ALA A 2 16.18 24.49 -21.25
C ALA A 2 15.70 25.78 -20.60
N GLU A 3 14.40 26.05 -20.68
CA GLU A 3 13.78 27.11 -19.91
C GLU A 3 14.01 26.78 -18.44
N THR A 4 14.78 27.64 -17.77
CA THR A 4 14.85 27.71 -16.33
C THR A 4 13.45 28.04 -15.84
N THR A 5 12.66 27.02 -15.48
CA THR A 5 11.53 27.23 -14.59
C THR A 5 12.10 27.96 -13.38
N ALA A 6 11.75 29.24 -13.22
CA ALA A 6 12.12 29.97 -12.02
C ALA A 6 11.74 29.10 -10.83
N ASP A 7 12.71 28.85 -9.95
CA ASP A 7 12.48 28.08 -8.74
C ASP A 7 11.42 28.84 -7.93
N TRP A 8 10.18 28.37 -7.98
CA TRP A 8 9.04 29.04 -7.36
C TRP A 8 9.23 29.15 -5.85
N GLU A 9 9.97 28.22 -5.24
CA GLU A 9 10.35 28.31 -3.83
C GLU A 9 11.25 29.51 -3.59
N GLN A 10 12.22 29.79 -4.48
CA GLN A 10 13.08 30.96 -4.36
C GLN A 10 12.27 32.26 -4.39
N VAL A 11 11.30 32.37 -5.30
CA VAL A 11 10.41 33.54 -5.40
C VAL A 11 9.63 33.76 -4.10
N LEU A 12 9.11 32.68 -3.50
CA LEU A 12 8.40 32.77 -2.22
C LEU A 12 9.35 33.04 -1.05
N ASN A 13 10.56 32.47 -1.06
CA ASN A 13 11.57 32.67 -0.01
C ASN A 13 12.04 34.13 0.09
N ASP A 14 12.09 34.84 -1.05
CA ASP A 14 12.49 36.25 -1.10
C ASP A 14 11.39 37.22 -0.66
N ALA A 15 10.14 36.77 -0.54
CA ALA A 15 9.00 37.57 -0.10
C ALA A 15 8.77 37.47 1.42
N ASP A 16 8.13 38.48 2.01
CA ASP A 16 7.75 38.47 3.43
C ASP A 16 6.59 37.49 3.72
N ASP A 17 6.46 37.09 4.99
CA ASP A 17 5.50 36.06 5.42
C ASP A 17 4.03 36.42 5.12
N GLU A 18 3.66 37.70 5.17
CA GLU A 18 2.29 38.15 4.90
C GLU A 18 1.98 38.04 3.40
N THR A 19 2.90 38.52 2.56
CA THR A 19 2.82 38.37 1.10
C THR A 19 2.74 36.91 0.69
N VAL A 20 3.60 36.06 1.25
CA VAL A 20 3.64 34.63 0.94
C VAL A 20 2.35 33.93 1.36
N ALA A 21 1.84 34.20 2.56
CA ALA A 21 0.58 33.64 3.03
C ALA A 21 -0.59 34.01 2.10
N LEU A 22 -0.65 35.28 1.65
CA LEU A 22 -1.68 35.74 0.73
C LEU A 22 -1.56 35.08 -0.65
N LEU A 23 -0.36 35.00 -1.22
CA LEU A 23 -0.12 34.38 -2.52
C LEU A 23 -0.50 32.90 -2.54
N ILE A 24 -0.13 32.17 -1.49
CA ILE A 24 -0.49 30.75 -1.34
C ILE A 24 -2.01 30.59 -1.23
N LYS A 25 -2.66 31.42 -0.40
CA LYS A 25 -4.11 31.37 -0.23
C LYS A 25 -4.85 31.61 -1.54
N LEU A 26 -4.49 32.66 -2.28
CA LEU A 26 -5.09 32.98 -3.57
C LEU A 26 -4.85 31.85 -4.59
N SER A 27 -3.63 31.31 -4.62
CA SER A 27 -3.31 30.20 -5.52
C SER A 27 -4.16 28.95 -5.21
N LEU A 28 -4.38 28.62 -3.93
CA LEU A 28 -5.23 27.49 -3.55
C LEU A 28 -6.71 27.74 -3.89
N GLU A 29 -7.21 28.97 -3.70
CA GLU A 29 -8.57 29.36 -4.09
C GLU A 29 -8.77 29.27 -5.62
N ASP A 30 -7.79 29.69 -6.41
CA ASP A 30 -7.81 29.57 -7.87
C ASP A 30 -7.85 28.10 -8.30
N LEU A 31 -7.05 27.23 -7.69
CA LEU A 31 -7.05 25.79 -7.99
C LEU A 31 -8.40 25.14 -7.66
N ASN A 32 -9.02 25.51 -6.53
CA ASN A 32 -10.35 25.01 -6.17
C ASN A 32 -11.41 25.48 -7.17
N THR A 33 -11.37 26.76 -7.55
CA THR A 33 -12.29 27.34 -8.55
C THR A 33 -12.17 26.62 -9.89
N LEU A 34 -10.94 26.34 -10.33
CA LEU A 34 -10.68 25.56 -11.54
C LEU A 34 -11.26 24.14 -11.43
N ALA A 35 -11.15 23.50 -10.26
CA ALA A 35 -11.69 22.17 -10.03
C ALA A 35 -13.22 22.13 -10.16
N GLU A 36 -13.91 23.11 -9.57
CA GLU A 36 -15.37 23.24 -9.65
C GLU A 36 -15.85 23.46 -11.09
N GLN A 37 -15.17 24.33 -11.85
CA GLN A 37 -15.50 24.57 -13.25
C GLN A 37 -15.36 23.32 -14.11
N GLN A 38 -14.30 22.54 -13.87
CA GLN A 38 -14.04 21.30 -14.60
C GLN A 38 -15.00 20.17 -14.22
N ALA A 39 -15.49 20.13 -12.98
CA ALA A 39 -16.49 19.13 -12.55
C ALA A 39 -17.84 19.29 -13.28
N GLY A 40 -18.12 20.47 -13.86
CA GLY A 40 -19.32 20.74 -14.64
C GLY A 40 -19.28 20.28 -16.10
N THR A 41 -18.16 19.75 -16.59
CA THR A 41 -18.05 19.26 -17.98
C THR A 41 -18.55 17.82 -18.10
N ALA A 42 -19.13 17.46 -19.26
CA ALA A 42 -19.73 16.13 -19.46
C ALA A 42 -18.70 14.98 -19.35
N ASP A 43 -17.47 15.21 -19.81
CA ASP A 43 -16.39 14.21 -19.82
C ASP A 43 -15.44 14.35 -18.61
N GLY A 44 -15.63 15.36 -17.77
CA GLY A 44 -14.68 15.75 -16.72
C GLY A 44 -13.36 16.30 -17.27
N PRO A 45 -12.43 16.74 -16.41
CA PRO A 45 -11.08 17.10 -16.82
C PRO A 45 -10.24 15.83 -17.11
N PRO A 46 -9.30 15.89 -18.07
CA PRO A 46 -8.39 14.77 -18.31
C PRO A 46 -7.47 14.54 -17.07
N PRO A 47 -7.05 13.29 -16.80
CA PRO A 47 -6.34 12.95 -15.56
C PRO A 47 -5.05 13.73 -15.34
N ASP A 48 -4.32 14.07 -16.40
CA ASP A 48 -3.07 14.83 -16.34
C ASP A 48 -3.28 16.23 -15.72
N GLN A 49 -4.35 16.93 -16.10
CA GLN A 49 -4.68 18.23 -15.54
C GLN A 49 -5.05 18.15 -14.06
N VAL A 50 -5.78 17.11 -13.66
CA VAL A 50 -6.12 16.87 -12.25
C VAL A 50 -4.86 16.61 -11.44
N ILE A 51 -3.96 15.77 -11.95
CA ILE A 51 -2.70 15.41 -11.28
C ILE A 51 -1.83 16.65 -11.06
N VAL A 52 -1.63 17.47 -12.10
CA VAL A 52 -0.80 18.70 -11.99
C VAL A 52 -1.38 19.65 -10.95
N ARG A 53 -2.71 19.83 -10.94
CA ARG A 53 -3.41 20.70 -9.97
C ARG A 53 -3.25 20.21 -8.53
N GLU A 54 -3.51 18.92 -8.27
CA GLU A 54 -3.37 18.32 -6.94
C GLU A 54 -1.94 18.37 -6.43
N GLN A 55 -0.97 18.10 -7.30
CA GLN A 55 0.45 18.21 -6.95
C GLN A 55 0.85 19.64 -6.60
N TRP A 56 0.42 20.63 -7.39
CA TRP A 56 0.71 22.03 -7.10
C TRP A 56 0.08 22.50 -5.78
N ALA A 57 -1.19 22.16 -5.52
CA ALA A 57 -1.85 22.46 -4.26
C ALA A 57 -1.10 21.85 -3.07
N THR A 58 -0.64 20.61 -3.22
CA THR A 58 0.16 19.91 -2.20
C THR A 58 1.48 20.63 -1.95
N MET A 59 2.21 21.00 -2.99
CA MET A 59 3.49 21.72 -2.85
C MET A 59 3.32 23.04 -2.10
N LEU A 60 2.28 23.81 -2.42
CA LEU A 60 1.97 25.07 -1.73
C LEU A 60 1.61 24.85 -0.25
N ARG A 61 0.78 23.84 0.07
CA ARG A 61 0.44 23.47 1.46
C ARG A 61 1.67 22.98 2.23
N LEU A 62 2.52 22.18 1.58
CA LEU A 62 3.76 21.68 2.17
C LEU A 62 4.69 22.84 2.52
N TYR A 63 4.91 23.75 1.57
CA TYR A 63 5.72 24.95 1.74
C TYR A 63 5.19 25.87 2.86
N SER A 64 3.88 26.17 2.84
CA SER A 64 3.21 26.97 3.89
C SER A 64 3.43 26.37 5.29
N GLY A 65 3.26 25.05 5.42
CA GLY A 65 3.48 24.34 6.69
C GLY A 65 4.93 24.41 7.17
N ARG A 66 5.92 24.21 6.28
CA ARG A 66 7.35 24.33 6.63
C ARG A 66 7.72 25.72 7.14
N ARG A 67 7.05 26.75 6.63
CA ARG A 67 7.26 28.14 7.01
C ARG A 67 6.37 28.61 8.17
N GLY A 68 5.46 27.76 8.66
CA GLY A 68 4.53 28.10 9.74
C GLY A 68 3.43 29.09 9.35
N LEU A 69 3.11 29.20 8.06
CA LEU A 69 2.16 30.18 7.52
C LEU A 69 0.74 29.64 7.36
N ALA A 70 0.48 28.40 7.78
CA ALA A 70 -0.82 27.76 7.62
C ALA A 70 -1.93 28.53 8.37
N THR A 71 -3.10 28.63 7.75
CA THR A 71 -4.28 29.35 8.28
C THR A 71 -4.81 28.74 9.59
N PRO A 72 -5.59 29.52 10.38
CA PRO A 72 -6.09 29.08 11.68
C PRO A 72 -6.89 27.78 11.57
N PRO A 73 -6.86 26.98 12.63
CA PRO A 73 -7.10 25.55 12.55
C PRO A 73 -8.55 25.24 12.23
N SER A 74 -8.77 24.05 11.68
CA SER A 74 -10.01 23.32 11.92
C SER A 74 -10.30 23.33 13.43
N SER A 75 -11.54 23.08 13.87
CA SER A 75 -11.84 23.06 15.32
C SER A 75 -11.01 22.05 16.14
N GLN A 76 -10.15 21.27 15.50
CA GLN A 76 -9.32 20.22 16.08
C GLN A 76 -7.85 20.64 16.17
N PRO A 77 -7.11 20.21 17.21
CA PRO A 77 -5.68 20.45 17.32
C PRO A 77 -4.93 19.77 16.15
N PRO A 78 -3.88 20.40 15.61
CA PRO A 78 -3.09 19.82 14.54
C PRO A 78 -2.34 18.57 15.02
N VAL A 79 -1.97 17.71 14.07
CA VAL A 79 -1.36 16.39 14.30
C VAL A 79 0.02 16.31 13.67
N GLU A 80 0.88 15.46 14.22
CA GLU A 80 2.25 15.25 13.72
C GLU A 80 2.31 14.02 12.81
N CYS A 81 2.86 14.18 11.61
CA CYS A 81 3.05 13.07 10.67
C CYS A 81 4.14 12.11 11.16
N SER A 82 3.85 10.81 11.18
CA SER A 82 4.77 9.76 11.67
C SER A 82 5.93 9.43 10.72
N VAL A 83 5.97 10.06 9.54
CA VAL A 83 7.01 9.85 8.52
C VAL A 83 7.95 11.04 8.43
N CYS A 84 7.41 12.25 8.25
CA CYS A 84 8.20 13.47 8.10
C CYS A 84 8.32 14.31 9.38
N ASN A 85 7.60 13.96 10.46
CA ASN A 85 7.53 14.71 11.73
C ASN A 85 7.06 16.16 11.58
N GLU A 86 6.37 16.49 10.48
CA GLU A 86 5.77 17.81 10.29
C GLU A 86 4.37 17.86 10.91
N VAL A 87 4.06 18.98 11.55
CA VAL A 87 2.74 19.27 12.11
C VAL A 87 1.80 19.75 11.02
N ARG A 88 0.64 19.11 10.89
CA ARG A 88 -0.34 19.34 9.82
C ARG A 88 -1.77 19.46 10.38
N PRO A 89 -2.68 20.18 9.70
CA PRO A 89 -4.09 20.15 10.03
C PRO A 89 -4.64 18.71 9.95
N VAL A 90 -5.64 18.40 10.78
CA VAL A 90 -6.30 17.07 10.74
C VAL A 90 -6.94 16.81 9.38
N ASP A 91 -7.49 17.84 8.73
CA ASP A 91 -8.17 17.70 7.44
C ASP A 91 -7.21 17.32 6.29
N ASP A 92 -5.90 17.61 6.43
CA ASP A 92 -4.83 17.24 5.48
C ASP A 92 -4.03 16.01 5.97
N SER A 93 -4.61 15.22 6.89
CA SER A 93 -3.95 14.08 7.53
C SER A 93 -4.88 12.87 7.67
N TYR A 94 -4.31 11.68 7.48
CA TYR A 94 -4.99 10.41 7.67
C TYR A 94 -4.53 9.74 8.98
N GLN A 95 -5.49 9.24 9.77
CA GLN A 95 -5.20 8.40 10.93
C GLN A 95 -5.26 6.92 10.53
N ALA A 96 -4.13 6.23 10.63
CA ALA A 96 -4.06 4.80 10.41
C ALA A 96 -4.74 4.01 11.55
N PRO A 97 -5.17 2.75 11.32
CA PRO A 97 -5.83 1.93 12.36
C PRO A 97 -4.98 1.71 13.62
N CYS A 98 -3.66 1.80 13.47
CA CYS A 98 -2.67 1.75 14.54
C CYS A 98 -2.66 3.01 15.44
N GLY A 99 -3.36 4.09 15.05
CA GLY A 99 -3.42 5.39 15.74
C GLY A 99 -2.41 6.44 15.23
N HIS A 100 -1.44 6.06 14.41
CA HIS A 100 -0.46 6.97 13.83
C HIS A 100 -1.06 7.85 12.72
N TRP A 101 -0.57 9.09 12.64
CA TRP A 101 -0.99 10.07 11.65
C TRP A 101 -0.02 10.15 10.48
N TYR A 102 -0.56 10.31 9.27
CA TYR A 102 0.18 10.52 8.03
C TYR A 102 -0.34 11.79 7.37
N CYS A 103 0.55 12.68 6.94
CA CYS A 103 0.14 13.75 6.02
C CYS A 103 -0.16 13.17 4.64
N ASP A 104 -1.01 13.85 3.88
CA ASP A 104 -1.40 13.41 2.53
C ASP A 104 -0.18 13.12 1.64
N GLY A 105 0.86 13.97 1.68
CA GLY A 105 2.08 13.76 0.88
C GLY A 105 2.78 12.43 1.18
N CYS A 106 3.10 12.16 2.44
CA CYS A 106 3.77 10.92 2.84
C CYS A 106 2.89 9.69 2.61
N LEU A 107 1.58 9.82 2.77
CA LEU A 107 0.63 8.76 2.46
C LEU A 107 0.65 8.41 0.97
N ASN A 108 0.62 9.43 0.09
CA ASN A 108 0.66 9.24 -1.35
C ASN A 108 1.97 8.62 -1.83
N ASP A 109 3.09 9.03 -1.24
CA ASP A 109 4.41 8.43 -1.53
C ASP A 109 4.45 6.96 -1.13
N LEU A 110 3.90 6.60 0.04
CA LEU A 110 3.78 5.22 0.48
C LEU A 110 2.96 4.37 -0.50
N PHE A 111 1.80 4.87 -0.92
CA PHE A 111 0.93 4.17 -1.86
C PHE A 111 1.57 4.01 -3.23
N HIS A 112 2.22 5.06 -3.74
CA HIS A 112 2.98 4.98 -4.98
C HIS A 112 4.12 3.97 -4.87
N ALA A 113 4.89 4.00 -3.78
CA ALA A 113 5.99 3.04 -3.54
C ALA A 113 5.48 1.58 -3.50
N ALA A 114 4.31 1.34 -2.89
CA ALA A 114 3.69 0.01 -2.86
C ALA A 114 3.25 -0.50 -4.24
N THR A 115 3.13 0.37 -5.25
CA THR A 115 2.90 -0.06 -6.64
C THR A 115 4.19 -0.52 -7.33
N THR A 116 5.35 -0.09 -6.85
CA THR A 116 6.65 -0.42 -7.44
C THR A 116 7.41 -1.49 -6.67
N ASP A 117 7.24 -1.53 -5.35
CA ASP A 117 7.90 -2.46 -4.44
C ASP A 117 6.85 -3.35 -3.76
N GLU A 118 6.80 -4.61 -4.18
CA GLU A 118 5.86 -5.61 -3.66
C GLU A 118 6.04 -5.88 -2.16
N SER A 119 7.22 -5.63 -1.59
CA SER A 119 7.46 -5.82 -0.16
C SER A 119 6.66 -4.83 0.70
N LEU A 120 6.34 -3.66 0.13
CA LEU A 120 5.52 -2.62 0.73
C LEU A 120 4.01 -2.87 0.49
N TYR A 121 3.66 -3.85 -0.33
CA TYR A 121 2.28 -4.22 -0.59
C TYR A 121 1.78 -5.32 0.37
N PRO A 122 0.53 -5.23 0.88
CA PRO A 122 -0.29 -4.03 0.91
C PRO A 122 0.29 -2.97 1.86
N PRO A 123 -0.01 -1.67 1.67
CA PRO A 123 0.39 -0.61 2.59
C PRO A 123 -0.02 -0.93 4.03
N ARG A 124 0.94 -0.79 4.95
CA ARG A 124 0.78 -1.15 6.37
C ARG A 124 1.38 -0.09 7.28
N CYS A 125 0.69 0.21 8.38
CA CYS A 125 1.26 0.87 9.56
C CYS A 125 1.35 -0.15 10.70
N CYS A 126 2.50 -0.28 11.36
CA CYS A 126 2.63 -1.17 12.53
C CYS A 126 2.12 -2.60 12.27
N ARG A 127 2.36 -3.12 11.05
CA ARG A 127 1.87 -4.42 10.55
C ARG A 127 0.33 -4.52 10.39
N GLN A 128 -0.42 -3.46 10.65
CA GLN A 128 -1.84 -3.38 10.38
C GLN A 128 -2.06 -2.84 8.96
N ARG A 129 -2.92 -3.50 8.19
CA ARG A 129 -3.28 -3.06 6.83
C ARG A 129 -4.00 -1.71 6.92
N MET A 130 -3.70 -0.81 5.99
CA MET A 130 -4.41 0.46 5.83
C MET A 130 -5.55 0.24 4.82
N PRO A 131 -6.83 0.27 5.23
CA PRO A 131 -7.95 -0.01 4.33
C PRO A 131 -8.05 1.07 3.27
N TYR A 132 -8.01 0.68 2.00
CA TYR A 132 -8.00 1.61 0.88
C TYR A 132 -9.24 2.53 0.84
N ASP A 133 -10.41 1.99 1.16
CA ASP A 133 -11.67 2.73 1.10
C ASP A 133 -11.71 3.91 2.10
N ASP A 134 -11.05 3.76 3.26
CA ASP A 134 -11.00 4.77 4.32
C ASP A 134 -10.05 5.94 3.98
N LEU A 135 -9.13 5.72 3.04
CA LEU A 135 -8.06 6.67 2.69
C LEU A 135 -8.16 7.20 1.26
N ALA A 136 -9.14 6.75 0.48
CA ALA A 136 -9.31 7.15 -0.91
C ALA A 136 -9.49 8.67 -1.09
N SER A 137 -10.00 9.38 -0.09
CA SER A 137 -10.11 10.85 -0.06
C SER A 137 -8.79 11.58 0.15
N HIS A 138 -7.80 10.91 0.75
CA HIS A 138 -6.46 11.45 1.02
C HIS A 138 -5.44 11.07 -0.08
N LEU A 139 -5.81 10.17 -0.98
CA LEU A 139 -4.98 9.79 -2.13
C LEU A 139 -5.22 10.72 -3.32
N PHE A 140 -4.14 11.30 -3.82
CA PHE A 140 -4.10 12.01 -5.09
C PHE A 140 -4.42 11.07 -6.25
N THR A 141 -5.06 11.62 -7.27
CA THR A 141 -5.51 10.94 -8.48
C THR A 141 -4.41 10.06 -9.08
N ARG A 142 -3.16 10.54 -9.11
CA ARG A 142 -2.02 9.77 -9.61
C ARG A 142 -1.78 8.49 -8.81
N ALA A 143 -1.64 8.60 -7.49
CA ALA A 143 -1.38 7.45 -6.63
C ALA A 143 -2.56 6.48 -6.66
N ARG A 144 -3.78 7.03 -6.71
CA ARG A 144 -5.03 6.30 -6.76
C ARG A 144 -5.14 5.44 -8.03
N LEU A 145 -4.97 6.04 -9.21
CA LEU A 145 -5.01 5.32 -10.49
C LEU A 145 -3.88 4.29 -10.61
N ALA A 146 -2.67 4.63 -10.17
CA ALA A 146 -1.55 3.70 -10.18
C ALA A 146 -1.78 2.50 -9.26
N PHE A 147 -2.31 2.74 -8.05
CA PHE A 147 -2.61 1.70 -7.09
C PHE A 147 -3.75 0.81 -7.58
N GLU A 148 -4.87 1.38 -8.03
CA GLU A 148 -6.00 0.62 -8.58
C GLU A 148 -5.59 -0.22 -9.79
N GLY A 149 -4.81 0.35 -10.71
CA GLY A 149 -4.34 -0.33 -11.91
C GLY A 149 -3.43 -1.52 -11.64
N LYS A 150 -2.70 -1.53 -10.52
CA LYS A 150 -1.87 -2.66 -10.09
C LYS A 150 -2.51 -3.54 -9.03
N ARG A 151 -3.60 -3.09 -8.38
CA ARG A 151 -4.22 -3.79 -7.26
C ARG A 151 -4.64 -5.20 -7.62
N GLU A 152 -5.26 -5.39 -8.77
CA GLU A 152 -5.68 -6.74 -9.22
C GLU A 152 -4.47 -7.68 -9.36
N GLU A 153 -3.37 -7.21 -9.95
CA GLU A 153 -2.14 -7.97 -10.07
C GLU A 153 -1.53 -8.27 -8.70
N LEU A 154 -1.39 -7.26 -7.83
CA LEU A 154 -0.71 -7.38 -6.54
C LEU A 154 -1.51 -8.18 -5.49
N ASP A 155 -2.84 -8.18 -5.58
CA ASP A 155 -3.71 -9.02 -4.73
C ASP A 155 -3.78 -10.48 -5.21
N ASP A 156 -3.37 -10.76 -6.44
CA ASP A 156 -3.44 -12.10 -7.01
C ASP A 156 -2.29 -12.99 -6.53
N GLN A 157 -2.59 -13.87 -5.56
CA GLN A 157 -1.64 -14.86 -5.06
C GLN A 157 -1.16 -15.86 -6.13
N SER A 158 -1.92 -16.00 -7.21
CA SER A 158 -1.68 -16.90 -8.33
C SER A 158 -1.43 -16.12 -9.62
N ARG A 159 -0.65 -15.03 -9.55
CA ARG A 159 -0.30 -14.20 -10.72
C ARG A 159 0.18 -15.04 -11.90
N VAL A 160 -0.44 -14.82 -13.05
CA VAL A 160 -0.04 -15.37 -14.35
C VAL A 160 0.37 -14.21 -15.25
N TYR A 161 1.54 -14.34 -15.85
CA TYR A 161 2.06 -13.40 -16.85
C TYR A 161 2.14 -14.09 -18.19
N CYS A 162 2.07 -13.31 -19.27
CA CYS A 162 2.35 -13.80 -20.60
C CYS A 162 3.76 -14.42 -20.65
N ARG A 163 3.84 -15.64 -21.20
CA ARG A 163 5.11 -16.38 -21.32
C ARG A 163 6.07 -15.77 -22.34
N ASP A 164 5.56 -15.03 -23.31
CA ASP A 164 6.41 -14.31 -24.26
C ASP A 164 7.20 -13.22 -23.50
N PRO A 165 8.55 -13.32 -23.43
CA PRO A 165 9.37 -12.38 -22.67
C PRO A 165 9.28 -10.95 -23.21
N THR A 166 8.94 -10.76 -24.49
CA THR A 166 8.74 -9.43 -25.08
C THR A 166 7.39 -8.82 -24.70
N CYS A 167 6.42 -9.65 -24.29
CA CYS A 167 5.09 -9.23 -23.88
C CYS A 167 4.98 -9.06 -22.36
N SER A 168 5.31 -10.11 -21.59
CA SER A 168 5.33 -10.16 -20.11
C SER A 168 4.12 -9.50 -19.41
N THR A 169 2.98 -9.43 -20.09
CA THR A 169 1.79 -8.72 -19.60
C THR A 169 1.09 -9.57 -18.55
N TYR A 170 0.67 -8.96 -17.44
CA TYR A 170 -0.17 -9.62 -16.44
C TYR A 170 -1.51 -10.04 -17.07
N ILE A 171 -1.92 -11.29 -16.88
CA ILE A 171 -3.16 -11.84 -17.43
C ILE A 171 -4.20 -11.86 -16.31
N ALA A 172 -5.14 -10.91 -16.30
CA ALA A 172 -6.20 -10.80 -15.29
C ALA A 172 -7.05 -12.08 -15.17
N ARG A 173 -7.69 -12.29 -14.01
CA ARG A 173 -8.49 -13.51 -13.74
C ARG A 173 -9.62 -13.71 -14.76
N ALA A 174 -10.18 -12.63 -15.28
CA ALA A 174 -11.20 -12.65 -16.32
C ALA A 174 -10.74 -13.30 -17.64
N HIS A 175 -9.43 -13.37 -17.89
CA HIS A 175 -8.83 -13.98 -19.07
C HIS A 175 -8.28 -15.39 -18.81
N ARG A 176 -8.68 -16.03 -17.70
CA ARG A 176 -8.27 -17.38 -17.32
C ARG A 176 -9.48 -18.31 -17.34
N ALA A 177 -9.44 -19.34 -18.17
CA ALA A 177 -10.47 -20.37 -18.28
C ALA A 177 -9.86 -21.71 -17.86
N ASP A 178 -10.38 -22.28 -16.77
CA ASP A 178 -9.90 -23.52 -16.15
C ASP A 178 -8.37 -23.49 -15.91
N ASP A 179 -7.61 -24.23 -16.73
CA ASP A 179 -6.16 -24.35 -16.64
C ASP A 179 -5.40 -23.49 -17.67
N VAL A 180 -6.10 -22.71 -18.50
CA VAL A 180 -5.48 -21.91 -19.58
C VAL A 180 -5.80 -20.42 -19.42
N ALA A 181 -4.76 -19.61 -19.43
CA ALA A 181 -4.82 -18.16 -19.47
C ALA A 181 -4.52 -17.66 -20.88
N VAL A 182 -5.32 -16.72 -21.39
CA VAL A 182 -5.13 -16.12 -22.71
C VAL A 182 -4.65 -14.69 -22.55
N CYS A 183 -3.49 -14.37 -23.12
CA CYS A 183 -2.96 -13.01 -23.04
C CYS A 183 -3.84 -12.02 -23.83
N PRO A 184 -4.40 -10.97 -23.21
CA PRO A 184 -5.26 -10.01 -23.92
C PRO A 184 -4.52 -9.13 -24.93
N LYS A 185 -3.17 -9.13 -24.91
CA LYS A 185 -2.34 -8.28 -25.78
C LYS A 185 -1.84 -8.98 -27.04
N CYS A 186 -1.44 -10.25 -26.91
CA CYS A 186 -0.81 -11.00 -28.00
C CYS A 186 -1.42 -12.38 -28.22
N GLU A 187 -2.53 -12.68 -27.52
CA GLU A 187 -3.31 -13.92 -27.65
C GLU A 187 -2.54 -15.20 -27.29
N THR A 188 -1.32 -15.08 -26.78
CA THR A 188 -0.52 -16.22 -26.32
C THR A 188 -1.23 -16.92 -25.16
N GLU A 189 -1.41 -18.23 -25.32
CA GLU A 189 -1.98 -19.10 -24.30
C GLU A 189 -0.89 -19.58 -23.32
N VAL A 190 -1.25 -19.66 -22.04
CA VAL A 190 -0.35 -20.03 -20.95
C VAL A 190 -1.10 -20.96 -20.00
N CYS A 191 -0.48 -22.06 -19.57
CA CYS A 191 -1.03 -22.89 -18.50
C CYS A 191 -1.01 -22.11 -17.17
N VAL A 192 -2.15 -21.95 -16.50
CA VAL A 192 -2.29 -21.20 -15.24
C VAL A 192 -1.42 -21.81 -14.12
N ASN A 193 -1.22 -23.12 -14.17
CA ASN A 193 -0.55 -23.88 -13.11
C ASN A 193 0.98 -23.84 -13.22
N CYS A 194 1.54 -24.30 -14.35
CA CYS A 194 2.99 -24.33 -14.58
C CYS A 194 3.54 -23.07 -15.26
N LYS A 195 2.68 -22.13 -15.68
CA LYS A 195 3.07 -20.88 -16.36
C LYS A 195 3.85 -21.11 -17.68
N ASN A 196 3.71 -22.30 -18.25
CA ASN A 196 4.33 -22.72 -19.51
C ASN A 196 3.29 -22.82 -20.64
N GLU A 197 3.66 -23.42 -21.78
CA GLU A 197 2.71 -23.71 -22.86
C GLU A 197 1.50 -24.51 -22.37
N PRO A 198 0.30 -24.24 -22.92
CA PRO A 198 -0.89 -25.02 -22.62
C PRO A 198 -0.64 -26.48 -23.02
N HIS A 199 -1.10 -27.39 -22.18
CA HIS A 199 -0.93 -28.82 -22.39
C HIS A 199 -2.21 -29.56 -22.04
N SER A 200 -2.42 -30.71 -22.68
CA SER A 200 -3.50 -31.63 -22.32
C SER A 200 -3.00 -32.68 -21.32
N GLY A 201 -3.82 -32.97 -20.30
CA GLY A 201 -3.46 -33.92 -19.24
C GLY A 201 -2.91 -33.26 -17.97
N VAL A 202 -2.43 -34.09 -17.04
CA VAL A 202 -2.00 -33.65 -15.69
C VAL A 202 -0.78 -32.75 -15.80
N CYS A 203 -0.84 -31.60 -15.13
CA CYS A 203 0.28 -30.69 -14.99
C CYS A 203 1.33 -31.29 -14.04
N THR A 204 2.43 -31.79 -14.58
CA THR A 204 3.47 -32.49 -13.79
C THR A 204 4.15 -31.61 -12.74
N GLU A 205 4.14 -30.28 -12.91
CA GLU A 205 4.64 -29.34 -11.90
C GLU A 205 3.68 -29.17 -10.69
N GLN A 206 2.38 -29.49 -10.84
CA GLN A 206 1.47 -29.55 -9.69
C GLN A 206 1.77 -30.75 -8.77
N GLU A 207 2.24 -31.87 -9.33
CA GLU A 207 2.59 -33.06 -8.55
C GLU A 207 3.77 -32.80 -7.63
N ALA A 208 4.81 -32.09 -8.10
CA ALA A 208 5.98 -31.78 -7.27
C ALA A 208 5.64 -30.90 -6.05
N ILE A 209 4.70 -29.96 -6.21
CA ILE A 209 4.24 -29.08 -5.13
C ILE A 209 3.35 -29.85 -4.13
N GLN A 210 2.46 -30.73 -4.61
CA GLN A 210 1.63 -31.57 -3.72
C GLN A 210 2.44 -32.62 -2.97
N VAL A 211 3.43 -33.25 -3.63
CA VAL A 211 4.32 -34.22 -2.99
C VAL A 211 5.17 -33.56 -1.91
N THR A 212 5.71 -32.36 -2.15
CA THR A 212 6.48 -31.64 -1.12
C THR A 212 5.61 -31.17 0.06
N LEU A 213 4.38 -30.72 -0.18
CA LEU A 213 3.42 -30.40 0.89
C LEU A 213 3.02 -31.64 1.71
N GLY A 214 2.86 -32.79 1.06
CA GLY A 214 2.56 -34.07 1.72
C GLY A 214 3.71 -34.54 2.62
N LEU A 215 4.96 -34.45 2.14
CA LEU A 215 6.15 -34.82 2.92
C LEU A 215 6.38 -33.90 4.12
N ALA A 216 6.13 -32.60 3.98
CA ALA A 216 6.20 -31.65 5.10
C ALA A 216 5.13 -31.94 6.17
N ALA A 217 3.92 -32.33 5.78
CA ALA A 217 2.87 -32.71 6.71
C ALA A 217 3.24 -34.00 7.48
N GLU A 218 3.84 -34.99 6.81
CA GLU A 218 4.31 -36.22 7.47
C GLU A 218 5.46 -35.95 8.45
N GLU A 219 6.40 -35.06 8.11
CA GLU A 219 7.53 -34.72 9.00
C GLU A 219 7.06 -33.97 10.26
N VAL A 220 6.08 -33.06 10.13
CA VAL A 220 5.48 -32.35 11.28
C VAL A 220 4.72 -33.31 12.20
N VAL A 221 4.02 -34.30 11.64
CA VAL A 221 3.34 -35.35 12.42
C VAL A 221 4.37 -36.27 13.11
N ALA A 222 5.46 -36.63 12.43
CA ALA A 222 6.54 -37.43 13.02
C ALA A 222 7.27 -36.69 14.17
N ALA A 223 7.49 -35.39 14.03
CA ALA A 223 8.06 -34.53 15.09
C ALA A 223 7.12 -34.38 16.30
N ALA A 224 5.80 -34.33 16.08
CA ALA A 224 4.82 -34.29 17.15
C ALA A 224 4.74 -35.64 17.92
N LEU A 225 4.87 -36.77 17.24
CA LEU A 225 4.84 -38.10 17.87
C LEU A 225 6.11 -38.40 18.69
N THR A 226 7.27 -37.92 18.26
CA THR A 226 8.53 -38.07 19.00
C THR A 226 8.58 -37.24 20.28
N SER A 227 7.88 -36.10 20.33
CA SER A 227 7.77 -35.29 21.55
C SER A 227 6.78 -35.87 22.59
N VAL A 228 5.76 -36.63 22.16
CA VAL A 228 4.83 -37.34 23.07
C VAL A 228 5.47 -38.55 23.75
N THR A 229 6.40 -39.25 23.07
CA THR A 229 7.06 -40.45 23.62
C THR A 229 8.12 -40.13 24.68
N SER A 230 8.79 -38.98 24.62
CA SER A 230 9.74 -38.53 25.66
C SER A 230 9.07 -38.19 27.01
N ALA A 231 7.78 -37.82 27.01
CA ALA A 231 7.06 -37.48 28.24
C ALA A 231 6.66 -38.71 29.09
N ALA A 232 6.70 -39.92 28.54
CA ALA A 232 6.28 -41.14 29.23
C ALA A 232 7.34 -41.73 30.19
N GLN A 233 8.59 -41.26 30.16
CA GLN A 233 9.71 -41.85 30.94
C GLN A 233 10.05 -41.16 32.27
N LEU A 234 9.34 -40.08 32.66
CA LEU A 234 9.53 -39.41 33.95
C LEU A 234 8.39 -39.72 34.94
N GLY A 235 8.08 -40.99 35.11
CA GLY A 235 7.18 -41.49 36.16
C GLY A 235 7.92 -42.23 37.26
N LYS A 236 8.81 -41.57 38.02
CA LYS A 236 9.28 -42.12 39.32
C LYS A 236 8.40 -41.56 40.45
N PRO A 237 7.79 -42.40 41.30
CA PRO A 237 6.94 -41.92 42.38
C PRO A 237 7.78 -41.30 43.51
N ALA A 238 7.47 -40.06 43.87
CA ALA A 238 8.05 -39.39 45.02
C ALA A 238 7.43 -39.94 46.32
N THR A 239 8.26 -40.52 47.19
CA THR A 239 7.89 -40.96 48.54
C THR A 239 7.62 -39.78 49.47
N VAL A 240 6.41 -39.72 50.02
CA VAL A 240 5.97 -38.76 51.03
C VAL A 240 6.59 -39.09 52.39
N ARG A 241 7.32 -38.15 52.99
CA ARG A 241 7.74 -38.20 54.40
C ARG A 241 6.76 -37.39 55.24
N ASN A 242 6.01 -38.08 56.10
CA ASN A 242 5.20 -37.46 57.16
C ASN A 242 6.10 -36.96 58.29
N GLY A 243 6.03 -35.66 58.58
CA GLY A 243 6.63 -35.01 59.74
C GLY A 243 5.55 -34.39 60.62
N THR A 244 5.49 -34.83 61.86
CA THR A 244 4.48 -34.57 62.89
C THR A 244 4.52 -33.15 63.48
N LYS A 245 3.32 -32.66 63.81
CA LYS A 245 2.92 -31.61 64.79
C LYS A 245 3.97 -31.18 65.82
N THR A 246 4.04 -29.88 66.11
CA THR A 246 3.91 -29.35 67.49
C THR A 246 3.51 -27.86 67.49
N ALA A 247 2.77 -27.48 68.54
CA ALA A 247 2.08 -26.22 68.76
C ALA A 247 2.94 -25.15 69.46
N CYS A 248 2.68 -23.87 69.19
CA CYS A 248 2.21 -22.83 70.12
C CYS A 248 2.04 -21.51 69.34
#